data_AF-A0A0P7C9G6-F1
#
_entry.id   AF-A0A0P7C9G6-F1
#
_cell.length_a   1.000
_cell.length_b   1.000
_cell.length_c   1.000
_cell.angle_alpha   90.00
_cell.angle_beta   90.00
_cell.angle_gamma   90.00
#
_symmetry.space_group_name_H-M   'P 1'
#
loop_
_entity.id
_entity.type
_entity.pdbx_description
1 polymer ?
#
loop_
_entity_poly.entity_id
_entity_poly.type
_entity_poly.pdbx_seq_one_letter_code
_entity_poly.pdbx_strand_id
1 'polypeptide(L)'
;MNGKPGAGSGPGCPRCSRTLTWLEVVHQRSNWGGFAPRPRAERWWECRHCDWVGYQPRAGGALTAMRRLVGEEGTCFFCGEEEANVVSAPSDDSDGWRRDWLVCLVCGTSNPRRYRS
;
A
#
# COMPACT_ATOMS: atom_id res chain seq x y z
N MET A 1 11.62 -15.93 -10.10
CA MET A 1 10.66 -15.65 -11.19
C MET A 1 9.50 -14.85 -10.60
N ASN A 2 9.55 -13.51 -10.71
CA ASN A 2 8.51 -12.63 -10.16
C ASN A 2 7.43 -12.42 -11.21
N GLY A 3 6.54 -13.40 -11.35
CA GLY A 3 5.43 -13.34 -12.30
C GLY A 3 4.38 -12.32 -11.85
N LYS A 4 4.24 -11.25 -12.62
CA LYS A 4 3.02 -10.43 -12.64
C LYS A 4 1.83 -11.39 -12.87
N PRO A 5 0.82 -11.43 -12.00
CA PRO A 5 -0.38 -12.21 -12.27
C PRO A 5 -0.99 -11.74 -13.58
N GLY A 6 -1.35 -12.68 -14.46
CA GLY A 6 -2.03 -12.35 -15.72
C GLY A 6 -3.30 -11.53 -15.45
N ALA A 7 -3.67 -10.64 -16.37
CA ALA A 7 -4.92 -9.89 -16.29
C ALA A 7 -6.09 -10.87 -16.23
N GLY A 8 -6.65 -11.11 -15.03
CA GLY A 8 -7.76 -12.04 -14.80
C GLY A 8 -7.59 -13.00 -13.61
N SER A 9 -6.42 -13.15 -13.01
CA SER A 9 -6.16 -14.11 -11.91
C SER A 9 -5.78 -13.46 -10.57
N GLY A 10 -6.57 -12.47 -10.14
CA GLY A 10 -6.43 -11.84 -8.82
C GLY A 10 -7.27 -12.51 -7.72
N PRO A 11 -6.94 -12.31 -6.44
CA PRO A 11 -7.80 -12.73 -5.33
C PRO A 11 -9.14 -11.99 -5.36
N GLY A 12 -10.17 -12.56 -4.75
CA GLY A 12 -11.46 -11.89 -4.57
C GLY A 12 -11.36 -10.72 -3.59
N CYS A 13 -12.06 -9.62 -3.89
CA CYS A 13 -12.17 -8.48 -3.00
C CYS A 13 -12.90 -8.89 -1.71
N PRO A 14 -12.34 -8.61 -0.51
CA PRO A 14 -13.01 -8.95 0.75
C PRO A 14 -14.35 -8.24 0.98
N ARG A 15 -14.65 -7.16 0.24
CA ARG A 15 -15.88 -6.37 0.40
C ARG A 15 -17.00 -6.74 -0.56
N CYS A 16 -16.67 -7.02 -1.83
CA CYS A 16 -17.66 -7.21 -2.89
C CYS A 16 -17.42 -8.46 -3.75
N SER A 17 -16.45 -9.30 -3.37
CA SER A 17 -16.08 -10.56 -4.02
C SER A 17 -15.58 -10.48 -5.46
N ARG A 18 -15.61 -9.30 -6.10
CA ARG A 18 -15.04 -9.10 -7.44
C ARG A 18 -13.53 -9.31 -7.44
N THR A 19 -13.01 -9.80 -8.56
CA THR A 19 -11.57 -9.99 -8.75
C THR A 19 -10.80 -8.68 -8.54
N LEU A 20 -9.78 -8.73 -7.70
CA LEU A 20 -8.88 -7.61 -7.46
C LEU A 20 -7.91 -7.42 -8.63
N THR A 21 -7.57 -6.16 -8.90
CA THR A 21 -6.57 -5.78 -9.89
C THR A 21 -5.22 -5.65 -9.23
N TRP A 22 -4.18 -6.21 -9.85
CA TRP A 22 -2.80 -6.03 -9.41
C TRP A 22 -2.42 -4.55 -9.47
N LEU A 23 -1.90 -4.02 -8.37
CA LEU A 23 -1.34 -2.69 -8.29
C LEU A 23 0.18 -2.81 -8.19
N GLU A 24 0.90 -2.31 -9.18
CA GLU A 24 2.37 -2.31 -9.16
C GLU A 24 2.87 -1.13 -8.33
N VAL A 25 3.38 -1.42 -7.13
CA VAL A 25 4.00 -0.42 -6.25
C VAL A 25 5.51 -0.62 -6.29
N VAL A 26 6.22 0.36 -6.80
CA VAL A 26 7.68 0.32 -6.98
C VAL A 26 8.35 1.36 -6.09
N HIS A 27 9.46 0.99 -5.46
CA HIS A 27 10.34 1.93 -4.79
C HIS A 27 11.03 2.81 -5.84
N GLN A 28 10.51 4.02 -6.01
CA GLN A 28 11.14 5.09 -6.77
C GLN A 28 11.95 5.93 -5.77
N ARG A 29 13.15 5.49 -5.42
CA ARG A 29 14.04 6.36 -4.63
C ARG A 29 14.46 7.53 -5.52
N SER A 30 13.96 8.71 -5.21
CA SER A 30 14.40 9.95 -5.84
C SER A 30 15.91 10.18 -5.58
N ASN A 31 16.68 10.24 -6.66
CA ASN A 31 17.90 11.02 -6.87
C ASN A 31 19.19 10.84 -6.04
N TRP A 32 19.32 9.90 -5.09
CA TRP A 32 20.57 9.80 -4.30
C TRP A 32 21.51 8.62 -4.62
N GLY A 33 21.27 7.83 -5.66
CA GLY A 33 22.18 6.70 -5.95
C GLY A 33 21.95 5.85 -7.19
N GLY A 34 21.16 6.29 -8.17
CA GLY A 34 21.10 5.63 -9.49
C GLY A 34 20.56 4.19 -9.53
N PHE A 35 19.95 3.69 -8.46
CA PHE A 35 19.36 2.35 -8.47
C PHE A 35 18.05 2.35 -9.27
N ALA A 36 17.91 1.36 -10.15
CA ALA A 36 16.67 1.14 -10.89
C ALA A 36 15.49 0.94 -9.91
N PRO A 37 14.27 1.39 -10.29
CA PRO A 37 13.07 1.12 -9.51
C PRO A 37 12.94 -0.37 -9.18
N ARG A 38 12.65 -0.68 -7.91
CA ARG A 38 12.46 -2.05 -7.44
C ARG A 38 11.04 -2.23 -6.94
N PRO A 39 10.31 -3.28 -7.38
CA PRO A 39 9.02 -3.61 -6.80
C PRO A 39 9.12 -3.78 -5.29
N ARG A 40 8.08 -3.36 -4.58
CA ARG A 40 7.88 -3.72 -3.18
C ARG A 40 7.83 -5.25 -3.03
N ALA A 41 8.25 -5.75 -1.88
CA ALA A 41 8.21 -7.19 -1.58
C ALA A 41 6.76 -7.69 -1.43
N GLU A 42 5.87 -6.82 -0.93
CA GLU A 42 4.45 -7.10 -0.81
C GLU A 42 3.75 -7.06 -2.17
N ARG A 43 2.67 -7.82 -2.30
CA ARG A 43 1.80 -7.82 -3.47
C ARG A 43 0.63 -6.90 -3.24
N TRP A 44 0.45 -5.88 -4.07
CA TRP A 44 -0.58 -4.86 -3.88
C TRP A 44 -1.76 -5.07 -4.81
N TRP A 45 -2.94 -4.72 -4.31
CA TRP A 45 -4.21 -5.00 -4.95
C TRP A 45 -5.21 -3.87 -4.75
N GLU A 46 -6.00 -3.60 -5.77
CA GLU A 46 -7.13 -2.67 -5.72
C GLU A 46 -8.42 -3.30 -6.24
N CYS A 47 -9.56 -2.89 -5.70
CA CYS A 47 -10.88 -3.18 -6.25
C CYS A 47 -11.43 -1.94 -6.93
N ARG A 48 -11.48 -1.93 -8.26
CA ARG A 48 -12.02 -0.82 -9.06
C ARG A 48 -13.54 -0.60 -8.93
N HIS A 49 -14.22 -1.44 -8.15
CA HIS A 49 -15.67 -1.34 -7.95
C HIS A 49 -16.07 -0.71 -6.62
N CYS A 50 -15.25 -0.86 -5.58
CA CYS A 50 -15.58 -0.39 -4.23
C CYS A 50 -14.38 0.27 -3.53
N ASP A 51 -13.36 0.63 -4.31
CA ASP A 51 -12.14 1.32 -3.91
C ASP A 51 -11.35 0.69 -2.76
N TRP A 52 -11.60 -0.59 -2.50
CA TRP A 52 -10.80 -1.36 -1.56
C TRP A 52 -9.35 -1.43 -2.06
N VAL A 53 -8.40 -1.16 -1.18
CA VAL A 53 -6.97 -1.29 -1.44
C VAL A 53 -6.33 -2.07 -0.31
N GLY A 54 -5.34 -2.88 -0.64
CA GLY A 54 -4.62 -3.65 0.35
C GLY A 54 -3.44 -4.39 -0.25
N TYR A 55 -2.77 -5.16 0.60
CA TYR A 55 -1.59 -5.89 0.21
C TYR A 55 -1.60 -7.32 0.75
N GLN A 56 -0.78 -8.16 0.14
CA GLN A 56 -0.45 -9.50 0.60
C GLN A 56 1.02 -9.49 1.00
N PRO A 57 1.38 -9.74 2.27
CA PRO A 57 2.78 -9.68 2.73
C PRO A 57 3.68 -10.69 2.01
N ARG A 58 3.12 -11.84 1.63
CA ARG A 58 3.78 -12.92 0.87
C ARG A 58 2.77 -13.57 -0.07
N ALA A 59 3.25 -14.17 -1.15
CA ALA A 59 2.41 -14.94 -2.06
C ALA A 59 1.62 -16.02 -1.30
N GLY A 60 0.30 -16.05 -1.48
CA GLY A 60 -0.60 -16.98 -0.77
C GLY A 60 -0.95 -16.60 0.67
N GLY A 61 -0.43 -15.47 1.19
CA GLY A 61 -0.82 -14.94 2.51
C GLY A 61 -2.23 -14.33 2.54
N ALA A 62 -2.70 -13.95 3.73
CA ALA A 62 -3.94 -13.19 3.86
C ALA A 62 -3.80 -11.78 3.26
N LEU A 63 -4.91 -11.23 2.75
CA LEU A 63 -4.99 -9.84 2.33
C LEU A 63 -5.14 -8.94 3.57
N THR A 64 -4.30 -7.93 3.67
CA THR A 64 -4.37 -6.87 4.67
C THR A 64 -4.92 -5.62 4.03
N ALA A 65 -6.04 -5.11 4.55
CA ALA A 65 -6.66 -3.89 4.06
C ALA A 65 -5.84 -2.66 4.46
N MET A 66 -5.81 -1.69 3.56
CA MET A 66 -5.28 -0.35 3.79
C MET A 66 -6.41 0.67 3.56
N ARG A 67 -6.29 1.84 4.19
CA ARG A 67 -7.23 2.94 4.03
C ARG A 67 -6.54 4.09 3.28
N ARG A 68 -7.18 4.58 2.21
CA ARG A 68 -6.74 5.81 1.53
C ARG A 68 -6.88 7.01 2.45
N LEU A 69 -5.86 7.86 2.47
CA LEU A 69 -5.90 9.17 3.11
C LEU A 69 -6.37 10.21 2.08
N VAL A 70 -7.03 11.25 2.56
CA VAL A 70 -7.57 12.35 1.73
C VAL A 70 -7.00 13.68 2.21
N GLY A 71 -7.06 14.70 1.35
CA GLY A 71 -6.48 16.01 1.65
C GLY A 71 -4.97 15.94 1.86
N GLU A 72 -4.44 16.79 2.74
CA GLU A 72 -2.98 16.90 2.96
C GLU A 72 -2.34 15.59 3.42
N GLU A 73 -3.03 14.78 4.23
CA GLU A 73 -2.52 13.48 4.65
C GLU A 73 -2.42 12.47 3.48
N GLY A 74 -3.23 12.67 2.44
CA GLY A 74 -3.19 11.90 1.19
C GLY A 74 -1.93 12.17 0.36
N THR A 75 -1.32 13.35 0.50
CA THR A 75 -0.17 13.77 -0.30
C THR A 75 1.13 13.15 0.20
N CYS A 76 1.89 12.52 -0.70
CA CYS A 76 3.15 11.92 -0.34
C CYS A 76 4.22 12.98 -0.09
N PHE A 77 4.73 13.08 1.14
CA PHE A 77 5.82 14.00 1.49
C PHE A 77 7.10 13.81 0.63
N PHE A 78 7.34 12.61 0.11
CA PHE A 78 8.57 12.28 -0.61
C PHE A 78 8.52 12.60 -2.11
N CYS A 79 7.39 12.34 -2.77
CA CYS A 79 7.25 12.55 -4.22
C CYS A 79 6.24 13.63 -4.59
N GLY A 80 5.49 14.19 -3.64
CA GLY A 80 4.51 15.25 -3.85
C GLY A 80 3.17 14.79 -4.43
N GLU A 81 3.03 13.51 -4.80
CA GLU A 81 1.80 12.98 -5.39
C GLU A 81 0.61 13.04 -4.42
N GLU A 82 -0.47 13.66 -4.86
CA GLU A 82 -1.71 13.85 -4.10
C GLU A 82 -2.53 12.57 -4.02
N GLU A 83 -3.24 12.37 -2.90
CA GLU A 83 -4.09 11.19 -2.63
C GLU A 83 -3.44 9.81 -2.87
N ALA A 84 -2.11 9.77 -2.84
CA ALA A 84 -1.31 8.58 -3.09
C ALA A 84 -1.05 7.75 -1.82
N ASN A 85 -1.19 8.35 -0.63
CA ASN A 85 -0.92 7.68 0.64
C ASN A 85 -2.08 6.77 1.08
N VAL A 86 -1.71 5.59 1.57
CA VAL A 86 -2.58 4.67 2.29
C VAL A 86 -1.98 4.32 3.64
N VAL A 87 -2.82 3.98 4.61
CA VAL A 87 -2.41 3.58 5.96
C VAL A 87 -3.04 2.27 6.40
N SER A 88 -2.29 1.49 7.18
CA SER A 88 -2.83 0.29 7.83
C SER A 88 -3.89 0.66 8.88
N ALA A 89 -4.62 -0.34 9.35
CA ALA A 89 -5.35 -0.19 10.61
C ALA A 89 -4.35 0.18 11.72
N PRO A 90 -4.71 1.11 12.63
CA PRO A 90 -3.88 1.43 13.77
C PRO A 90 -3.85 0.26 14.76
N SER A 91 -2.69 0.03 15.37
CA SER A 91 -2.50 -0.89 16.50
C SER A 91 -2.03 -0.11 17.73
N ASP A 92 -2.58 -0.45 18.89
CA ASP A 92 -2.17 0.18 20.15
C ASP A 92 -0.91 -0.50 20.71
N ASP A 93 0.05 0.33 21.14
CA ASP A 93 1.22 -0.08 21.91
C ASP A 93 0.84 -0.14 23.41
N SER A 94 1.60 -0.92 24.18
CA SER A 94 1.39 -1.10 25.63
C SER A 94 1.58 0.18 26.47
N ASP A 95 2.19 1.21 25.90
CA ASP A 95 2.46 2.51 26.52
C ASP A 95 1.43 3.59 26.14
N GLY A 96 0.31 3.20 25.52
CA GLY A 96 -0.77 4.10 25.12
C GLY A 96 -0.52 4.87 23.83
N TRP A 97 0.55 4.55 23.10
CA TRP A 97 0.78 5.07 21.75
C TRP A 97 0.07 4.23 20.70
N ARG A 98 -0.17 4.81 19.53
CA ARG A 98 -0.73 4.10 18.38
C ARG A 98 0.30 4.05 17.27
N ARG A 99 0.33 2.95 16.54
CA ARG A 99 1.16 2.76 15.34
C ARG A 99 0.30 2.44 14.14
N ASP A 100 0.65 3.03 13.01
CA ASP A 100 0.18 2.57 11.72
C ASP A 100 1.32 2.62 10.70
N TRP A 101 1.09 2.00 9.56
CA TRP A 101 2.07 1.94 8.48
C TRP A 101 1.54 2.71 7.29
N LEU A 102 2.21 3.82 6.95
CA LEU A 102 1.90 4.64 5.79
C LEU A 102 2.71 4.19 4.58
N VAL A 103 2.07 4.11 3.41
CA VAL A 103 2.70 3.77 2.12
C VAL A 103 2.17 4.68 1.03
N CYS A 104 3.06 5.25 0.22
CA CYS A 104 2.69 5.90 -1.04
C CYS A 104 2.59 4.86 -2.15
N LEU A 105 1.44 4.79 -2.82
CA LEU A 105 1.19 3.84 -3.90
C LEU A 105 1.92 4.19 -5.20
N VAL A 106 2.43 5.42 -5.35
CA VAL A 106 3.16 5.87 -6.54
C VAL A 106 4.66 5.62 -6.41
N CYS A 107 5.32 6.21 -5.41
CA CYS A 107 6.78 6.10 -5.25
C CYS A 107 7.22 4.92 -4.36
N GLY A 108 6.25 4.19 -3.79
CA GLY A 108 6.50 3.02 -2.93
C GLY A 108 7.16 3.33 -1.60
N THR A 109 7.45 4.59 -1.29
CA THR A 109 8.01 5.00 0.01
C THR A 109 7.02 4.71 1.11
N SER A 110 7.53 4.23 2.25
CA SER A 110 6.70 3.86 3.39
C SER A 110 7.32 4.34 4.70
N ASN A 111 6.47 4.72 5.65
CA ASN A 111 6.89 5.21 6.95
C ASN A 111 6.01 4.58 8.06
N PRO A 112 6.59 3.87 9.05
CA PRO A 112 5.86 3.54 10.26
C PRO A 112 5.61 4.82 11.06
N ARG A 113 4.35 5.17 11.29
CA ARG A 113 3.97 6.33 12.11
C ARG A 113 3.70 5.85 13.53
N ARG A 114 4.08 6.67 14.51
CA ARG A 114 3.73 6.50 15.92
C ARG A 114 3.19 7.82 16.46
N TYR A 115 1.99 7.81 17.00
CA TYR A 115 1.27 9.03 17.40
C TYR A 115 0.39 8.79 18.63
N ARG A 116 -0.05 9.89 19.23
CA ARG A 116 -0.98 9.92 20.37
C ARG A 116 -2.20 10.73 19.96
N SER A 117 -3.39 10.18 20.17
CA SER A 117 -4.69 10.86 19.92
C SER A 117 -5.09 11.72 21.10
#